data_AF-A0A529K8S1-F1
#
_entry.id   AF-A0A529K8S1-F1
#
_cell.length_a   1.000
_cell.length_b   1.000
_cell.length_c   1.000
_cell.angle_alpha   90.00
_cell.angle_beta   90.00
_cell.angle_gamma   90.00
#
_symmetry.space_group_name_H-M   'P 1'
#
loop_
_entity.id
_entity.type
_entity.pdbx_description
1 polymer ?
#
loop_
_entity_poly.entity_id
_entity_poly.type
_entity_poly.pdbx_seq_one_letter_code
_entity_poly.pdbx_strand_id
1 'polypeptide(L)'
;MTVTGSVTYGAPNVGGSLGGGGGTRGGTGSAGGSASSPFGNGGLISTPVGDHAGHPNGVSGSKDNGWNGHPVLLDLSGNGLSINPLSSSSQFLDLDGDGYQHRTAWAGAGTGVLVLDADGDGKISRSSEFVFTEWDPTATGDLEALKSVFDTNHNGLLDSGDDRWSEFKVMVDGQLVSLASLGIASIGLTPTGSGQSFTDGSAITGTAQFTRTDG
;
A
#
# COMPACT_ATOMS: atom_id res chain seq x y z
N MET A 1 -16.68 10.81 -18.31
CA MET A 1 -15.51 11.65 -17.96
C MET A 1 -15.02 11.13 -16.63
N THR A 2 -13.82 10.55 -16.62
CA THR A 2 -13.66 9.32 -15.87
C THR A 2 -12.19 8.97 -15.75
N VAL A 3 -11.65 8.86 -14.55
CA VAL A 3 -10.33 8.27 -14.32
C VAL A 3 -10.38 7.56 -12.97
N THR A 4 -9.97 6.29 -12.99
CA THR A 4 -9.73 5.45 -11.82
C THR A 4 -8.25 5.10 -11.80
N GLY A 5 -7.51 5.32 -10.72
CA GLY A 5 -6.06 5.05 -10.69
C GLY A 5 -5.61 4.26 -9.47
N SER A 6 -4.73 3.27 -9.65
CA SER A 6 -4.04 2.60 -8.52
C SER A 6 -2.78 3.39 -8.17
N VAL A 7 -2.57 3.71 -6.88
CA VAL A 7 -1.44 4.52 -6.41
C VAL A 7 -0.41 3.65 -5.69
N THR A 8 0.78 3.46 -6.27
CA THR A 8 1.94 2.84 -5.62
C THR A 8 2.77 3.81 -4.78
N TYR A 9 3.53 3.31 -3.80
CA TYR A 9 4.49 4.08 -2.99
C TYR A 9 5.90 3.53 -3.11
N GLY A 10 6.86 4.37 -3.47
CA GLY A 10 8.28 4.08 -3.34
C GLY A 10 8.72 4.21 -1.89
N ALA A 11 9.62 3.33 -1.46
CA ALA A 11 10.31 3.49 -0.19
C ALA A 11 10.90 4.90 -0.09
N PRO A 12 10.86 5.57 1.07
CA PRO A 12 11.49 6.88 1.21
C PRO A 12 12.95 6.76 0.78
N ASN A 13 13.41 7.67 -0.09
CA ASN A 13 14.83 7.87 -0.30
C ASN A 13 15.42 8.30 1.03
N VAL A 14 15.87 7.34 1.84
CA VAL A 14 16.73 7.62 2.98
C VAL A 14 18.05 8.06 2.35
N GLY A 15 18.16 9.38 2.13
CA GLY A 15 19.38 10.01 1.67
C GLY A 15 20.48 9.73 2.68
N GLY A 16 21.20 8.64 2.48
CA GLY A 16 22.41 8.29 3.21
C GLY A 16 23.53 9.26 2.83
N SER A 17 23.44 10.51 3.28
CA SER A 17 24.60 11.39 3.36
C SER A 17 25.33 11.09 4.67
N LEU A 18 26.08 9.99 4.69
CA LEU A 18 27.17 9.83 5.63
C LEU A 18 28.45 10.25 4.92
N GLY A 19 28.79 11.53 5.10
CA GLY A 19 30.10 12.06 4.75
C GLY A 19 31.18 11.31 5.53
N GLY A 20 31.90 10.42 4.85
CA GLY A 20 33.11 9.79 5.36
C GLY A 20 34.33 10.44 4.71
N GLY A 21 34.87 11.47 5.35
CA GLY A 21 36.15 12.07 4.96
C GLY A 21 37.34 11.21 5.42
N GLY A 22 38.28 11.00 4.50
CA GLY A 22 39.72 10.95 4.80
C GLY A 22 40.38 9.58 4.97
N GLY A 23 41.48 9.38 4.23
CA GLY A 23 42.63 8.62 4.74
C GLY A 23 43.12 7.46 3.88
N THR A 24 44.17 7.71 3.11
CA THR A 24 45.01 6.73 2.41
C THR A 24 45.83 5.85 3.37
N ARG A 25 46.04 4.57 3.03
CA ARG A 25 47.36 3.87 2.98
C ARG A 25 47.19 2.37 2.75
N GLY A 26 48.01 1.83 1.85
CA GLY A 26 48.04 0.42 1.46
C GLY A 26 48.77 -0.50 2.45
N GLY A 27 48.73 -1.80 2.14
CA GLY A 27 49.50 -2.83 2.85
C GLY A 27 49.08 -4.23 2.45
N THR A 28 49.94 -4.90 1.68
CA THR A 28 49.95 -6.34 1.37
C THR A 28 50.15 -7.20 2.63
N GLY A 29 49.60 -8.43 2.69
CA GLY A 29 50.05 -9.42 3.69
C GLY A 29 49.14 -10.62 3.89
N SER A 30 49.76 -11.79 3.97
CA SER A 30 49.21 -13.15 3.86
C SER A 30 48.63 -13.76 5.15
N ALA A 31 47.78 -14.78 4.95
CA ALA A 31 47.66 -16.08 5.62
C ALA A 31 47.80 -16.24 7.16
N GLY A 32 46.79 -16.94 7.72
CA GLY A 32 46.98 -18.00 8.72
C GLY A 32 46.69 -17.66 10.18
N GLY A 33 45.91 -18.50 10.86
CA GLY A 33 45.90 -18.55 12.33
C GLY A 33 44.58 -18.95 12.96
N SER A 34 44.48 -20.23 13.32
CA SER A 34 43.41 -20.81 14.12
C SER A 34 43.45 -20.37 15.59
N ALA A 35 42.26 -20.46 16.21
CA ALA A 35 42.00 -20.89 17.59
C ALA A 35 41.89 -19.87 18.75
N SER A 36 40.93 -20.23 19.61
CA SER A 36 40.79 -20.00 21.05
C SER A 36 40.22 -18.67 21.55
N SER A 37 38.97 -18.77 22.03
CA SER A 37 38.40 -17.92 23.09
C SER A 37 39.28 -17.96 24.34
N PRO A 38 39.20 -16.91 25.18
CA PRO A 38 38.75 -17.17 26.53
C PRO A 38 37.79 -16.10 27.08
N PHE A 39 36.98 -16.55 28.01
CA PHE A 39 35.97 -15.83 28.77
C PHE A 39 36.54 -14.66 29.59
N GLY A 40 35.79 -13.55 29.64
CA GLY A 40 35.98 -12.43 30.56
C GLY A 40 34.62 -11.96 31.09
N ASN A 41 34.48 -12.03 32.41
CA ASN A 41 33.27 -11.97 33.23
C ASN A 41 32.89 -10.52 33.64
N GLY A 42 31.58 -10.25 33.79
CA GLY A 42 31.09 -9.27 34.77
C GLY A 42 30.08 -8.22 34.26
N GLY A 43 28.79 -8.37 34.60
CA GLY A 43 27.82 -7.28 34.52
C GLY A 43 26.35 -7.71 34.40
N LEU A 44 25.79 -8.33 35.44
CA LEU A 44 24.37 -8.63 35.55
C LEU A 44 23.58 -7.34 35.82
N ILE A 45 22.66 -6.96 34.90
CA ILE A 45 21.42 -6.25 35.26
C ILE A 45 20.27 -7.04 34.64
N SER A 46 19.52 -7.70 35.50
CA SER A 46 18.32 -8.47 35.20
C SER A 46 17.09 -7.57 35.21
N THR A 47 16.36 -7.50 34.10
CA THR A 47 14.91 -7.28 34.09
C THR A 47 14.26 -8.22 33.06
N PRO A 48 13.01 -8.68 33.28
CA PRO A 48 12.55 -9.98 32.81
C PRO A 48 11.53 -9.86 31.68
N VAL A 49 11.78 -10.42 30.49
CA VAL A 49 10.68 -10.75 29.53
C VAL A 49 11.11 -11.89 28.60
N GLY A 50 10.41 -13.04 28.74
CA GLY A 50 9.96 -13.88 27.63
C GLY A 50 11.00 -14.58 26.77
N ASP A 51 11.40 -15.77 27.21
CA ASP A 51 12.12 -16.75 26.41
C ASP A 51 11.20 -17.30 25.30
N HIS A 52 11.36 -16.84 24.07
CA HIS A 52 10.91 -17.57 22.87
C HIS A 52 12.15 -17.97 22.06
N ALA A 53 12.77 -19.05 22.51
CA ALA A 53 13.80 -19.74 21.78
C ALA A 53 13.20 -20.39 20.52
N GLY A 54 13.75 -20.05 19.35
CA GLY A 54 13.87 -20.99 18.24
C GLY A 54 13.41 -20.54 16.85
N HIS A 55 14.19 -19.71 16.17
CA HIS A 55 14.33 -19.77 14.70
C HIS A 55 15.78 -19.42 14.30
N PRO A 56 16.63 -20.38 13.89
CA PRO A 56 17.97 -20.08 13.41
C PRO A 56 17.96 -19.96 11.89
N ASN A 57 17.91 -18.72 11.40
CA ASN A 57 18.49 -18.20 10.14
C ASN A 57 17.71 -16.95 9.70
N GLY A 58 18.06 -15.80 10.27
CA GLY A 58 17.54 -14.50 9.83
C GLY A 58 18.71 -13.66 9.32
N VAL A 59 18.81 -13.50 8.00
CA VAL A 59 19.54 -12.38 7.41
C VAL A 59 18.99 -11.11 8.09
N SER A 60 19.86 -10.30 8.69
CA SER A 60 19.54 -8.93 9.10
C SER A 60 19.18 -8.12 7.85
N GLY A 61 17.96 -8.27 7.38
CA GLY A 61 17.31 -7.29 6.51
C GLY A 61 16.73 -6.23 7.42
N SER A 62 17.23 -5.01 7.31
CA SER A 62 16.55 -3.82 7.82
C SER A 62 15.07 -3.93 7.48
N LYS A 63 14.20 -4.02 8.50
CA LYS A 63 12.78 -3.80 8.29
C LYS A 63 12.61 -2.32 8.06
N ASP A 64 12.78 -1.90 6.82
CA ASP A 64 12.24 -0.62 6.39
C ASP A 64 10.73 -0.71 6.62
N ASN A 65 10.21 0.09 7.55
CA ASN A 65 8.78 0.18 7.91
C ASN A 65 7.92 0.79 6.77
N GLY A 66 8.16 0.39 5.52
CA GLY A 66 7.43 0.84 4.34
C GLY A 66 6.26 -0.10 4.06
N TRP A 67 5.12 0.18 4.67
CA TRP A 67 3.86 -0.46 4.27
C TRP A 67 3.56 -0.12 2.79
N ASN A 68 3.25 -1.14 1.97
CA ASN A 68 3.13 -1.06 0.52
C ASN A 68 1.68 -1.27 0.03
N GLY A 69 0.71 -0.68 0.73
CA GLY A 69 -0.68 -0.79 0.31
C GLY A 69 -1.15 0.43 -0.46
N HIS A 70 -1.87 0.15 -1.55
CA HIS A 70 -2.09 1.07 -2.66
C HIS A 70 -3.59 1.24 -2.88
N PRO A 71 -4.16 2.44 -2.68
CA PRO A 71 -5.58 2.64 -2.91
C PRO A 71 -5.90 2.76 -4.41
N VAL A 72 -7.13 2.39 -4.76
CA VAL A 72 -7.73 2.73 -6.05
C VAL A 72 -8.56 4.00 -5.89
N LEU A 73 -8.22 5.05 -6.63
CA LEU A 73 -8.86 6.37 -6.56
C LEU A 73 -9.87 6.58 -7.68
N LEU A 74 -10.99 7.25 -7.41
CA LEU A 74 -12.01 7.63 -8.40
C LEU A 74 -12.11 9.16 -8.48
N ASP A 75 -11.96 9.74 -9.67
CA ASP A 75 -12.31 11.15 -9.90
C ASP A 75 -13.84 11.32 -9.95
N LEU A 76 -14.42 11.74 -8.82
CA LEU A 76 -15.85 11.96 -8.70
C LEU A 76 -16.29 13.32 -9.27
N SER A 77 -15.38 14.28 -9.35
CA SER A 77 -15.70 15.64 -9.83
C SER A 77 -15.68 15.77 -11.35
N GLY A 78 -14.97 14.88 -12.05
CA GLY A 78 -14.70 14.96 -13.48
C GLY A 78 -13.59 15.96 -13.85
N ASN A 79 -12.88 16.53 -12.88
CA ASN A 79 -11.82 17.52 -13.09
C ASN A 79 -10.41 16.93 -12.99
N GLY A 80 -10.29 15.60 -12.98
CA GLY A 80 -9.05 14.87 -12.76
C GLY A 80 -8.88 14.41 -11.30
N LEU A 81 -7.93 13.49 -11.09
CA LEU A 81 -7.60 12.98 -9.76
C LEU A 81 -6.94 14.08 -8.92
N SER A 82 -7.54 14.34 -7.76
CA SER A 82 -6.98 15.14 -6.68
C SER A 82 -6.40 14.17 -5.64
N ILE A 83 -5.13 14.32 -5.30
CA ILE A 83 -4.42 13.42 -4.39
C ILE A 83 -3.77 14.26 -3.30
N ASN A 84 -3.96 13.86 -2.05
CA ASN A 84 -3.18 14.32 -0.93
C ASN A 84 -1.95 13.41 -0.80
N PRO A 85 -0.77 13.81 -1.29
CA PRO A 85 0.43 12.98 -1.27
C PRO A 85 0.79 12.55 0.15
N LEU A 86 1.61 11.50 0.29
CA LEU A 86 1.95 10.90 1.58
C LEU A 86 2.55 11.95 2.53
N SER A 87 3.36 12.85 1.97
CA SER A 87 3.99 13.95 2.71
C SER A 87 3.00 14.94 3.34
N SER A 88 1.80 15.13 2.77
CA SER A 88 0.80 16.10 3.24
C SER A 88 -0.54 15.49 3.67
N SER A 89 -0.72 14.19 3.50
CA SER A 89 -1.96 13.49 3.87
C SER A 89 -2.18 13.49 5.38
N SER A 90 -3.43 13.73 5.79
CA SER A 90 -3.90 13.56 7.17
C SER A 90 -4.58 12.21 7.40
N GLN A 91 -4.57 11.31 6.42
CA GLN A 91 -5.15 9.99 6.56
C GLN A 91 -4.18 9.05 7.28
N PHE A 92 -4.68 8.42 8.33
CA PHE A 92 -4.00 7.40 9.10
C PHE A 92 -4.91 6.18 9.23
N LEU A 93 -4.38 4.99 9.00
CA LEU A 93 -5.12 3.73 9.09
C LEU A 93 -4.28 2.70 9.84
N ASP A 94 -4.92 1.88 10.67
CA ASP A 94 -4.34 0.68 11.27
C ASP A 94 -4.58 -0.47 10.28
N LEU A 95 -3.50 -1.04 9.75
CA LEU A 95 -3.55 -1.79 8.49
C LEU A 95 -3.25 -3.26 8.70
N ASP A 96 -2.47 -3.58 9.71
CA ASP A 96 -2.18 -4.92 10.22
C ASP A 96 -3.03 -5.27 11.45
N GLY A 97 -3.87 -4.34 11.93
CA GLY A 97 -4.76 -4.55 13.07
C GLY A 97 -4.00 -4.66 14.40
N ASP A 98 -2.80 -4.09 14.45
CA ASP A 98 -1.89 -4.16 15.58
C ASP A 98 -2.02 -2.96 16.54
N GLY A 99 -2.88 -1.99 16.18
CA GLY A 99 -3.16 -0.77 16.93
C GLY A 99 -2.30 0.43 16.50
N TYR A 100 -1.35 0.27 15.56
CA TYR A 100 -0.52 1.35 15.05
C TYR A 100 -1.05 1.89 13.73
N GLN A 101 -1.24 3.21 13.66
CA GLN A 101 -1.72 3.83 12.44
C GLN A 101 -0.56 4.27 11.53
N HIS A 102 -0.66 3.90 10.26
CA HIS A 102 0.24 4.32 9.20
C HIS A 102 -0.38 5.44 8.38
N ARG A 103 0.43 6.43 8.03
CA ARG A 103 0.00 7.48 7.11
C ARG A 103 -0.09 6.92 5.69
N THR A 104 -1.12 7.28 4.96
CA THR A 104 -1.35 6.85 3.57
C THR A 104 -1.62 8.06 2.70
N ALA A 105 -1.09 8.14 1.47
CA ALA A 105 -1.60 9.15 0.55
C ALA A 105 -3.05 8.82 0.23
N TRP A 106 -3.86 9.86 0.10
CA TRP A 106 -5.31 9.70 0.11
C TRP A 106 -5.96 10.53 -0.98
N ALA A 107 -7.22 10.24 -1.24
CA ALA A 107 -8.04 11.07 -2.10
C ALA A 107 -8.08 12.51 -1.56
N GLY A 108 -7.84 13.47 -2.45
CA GLY A 108 -8.10 14.88 -2.22
C GLY A 108 -9.56 15.24 -2.54
N ALA A 109 -9.91 16.51 -2.38
CA ALA A 109 -11.27 16.98 -2.66
C ALA A 109 -11.73 16.64 -4.09
N GLY A 110 -12.94 16.10 -4.22
CA GLY A 110 -13.52 15.68 -5.50
C GLY A 110 -13.02 14.32 -6.01
N THR A 111 -12.16 13.63 -5.27
CA THR A 111 -11.72 12.25 -5.52
C THR A 111 -12.18 11.37 -4.36
N GLY A 112 -12.49 10.10 -4.63
CA GLY A 112 -12.82 9.11 -3.61
C GLY A 112 -11.88 7.90 -3.65
N VAL A 113 -11.87 7.10 -2.59
CA VAL A 113 -11.12 5.82 -2.55
C VAL A 113 -12.10 4.66 -2.69
N LEU A 114 -11.86 3.74 -3.62
CA LEU A 114 -12.63 2.49 -3.72
C LEU A 114 -12.34 1.62 -2.50
N VAL A 115 -13.40 1.14 -1.88
CA VAL A 115 -13.34 0.27 -0.69
C VAL A 115 -14.28 -0.91 -0.89
N LEU A 116 -13.91 -2.07 -0.38
CA LEU A 116 -14.77 -3.22 -0.22
C LEU A 116 -15.14 -3.37 1.26
N ASP A 117 -16.39 -3.09 1.62
CA ASP A 117 -16.93 -3.29 2.97
C ASP A 117 -17.31 -4.78 3.12
N ALA A 118 -16.29 -5.63 3.22
CA ALA A 118 -16.45 -7.08 3.05
C ALA A 118 -16.99 -7.80 4.30
N ASP A 119 -16.97 -7.15 5.47
CA ASP A 119 -17.61 -7.64 6.70
C ASP A 119 -18.92 -6.90 7.03
N GLY A 120 -19.23 -5.83 6.29
CA GLY A 120 -20.48 -5.09 6.40
C GLY A 120 -20.56 -4.20 7.63
N ASP A 121 -19.43 -3.84 8.23
CA ASP A 121 -19.38 -3.03 9.44
C ASP A 121 -19.44 -1.51 9.16
N GLY A 122 -19.37 -1.13 7.88
CA GLY A 122 -19.44 0.25 7.43
C GLY A 122 -18.19 1.06 7.74
N LYS A 123 -17.04 0.40 7.95
CA LYS A 123 -15.74 1.02 8.23
C LYS A 123 -14.67 0.41 7.32
N ILE A 124 -13.48 1.00 7.37
CA ILE A 124 -12.26 0.38 6.87
C ILE A 124 -11.53 -0.14 8.10
N SER A 125 -11.63 -1.45 8.32
CA SER A 125 -11.11 -2.10 9.53
C SER A 125 -9.87 -2.98 9.26
N ARG A 126 -9.58 -3.27 7.97
CA ARG A 126 -8.43 -4.07 7.52
C ARG A 126 -7.86 -3.55 6.20
N SER A 127 -6.57 -3.75 5.97
CA SER A 127 -5.88 -3.34 4.74
C SER A 127 -6.53 -3.89 3.46
N SER A 128 -6.96 -5.16 3.47
CA SER A 128 -7.57 -5.82 2.31
C SER A 128 -8.85 -5.16 1.79
N GLU A 129 -9.46 -4.24 2.55
CA GLU A 129 -10.67 -3.52 2.12
C GLU A 129 -10.38 -2.40 1.14
N PHE A 130 -9.12 -1.99 0.98
CA PHE A 130 -8.74 -0.97 0.00
C PHE A 130 -7.41 -1.26 -0.71
N VAL A 131 -6.67 -2.28 -0.27
CA VAL A 131 -5.50 -2.85 -0.94
C VAL A 131 -5.91 -4.15 -1.61
N PHE A 132 -6.29 -4.09 -2.88
CA PHE A 132 -6.92 -5.24 -3.54
C PHE A 132 -5.91 -6.33 -3.91
N THR A 133 -4.63 -5.99 -4.06
CA THR A 133 -3.54 -6.96 -4.22
C THR A 133 -3.41 -7.95 -3.05
N GLU A 134 -4.01 -7.70 -1.89
CA GLU A 134 -4.06 -8.69 -0.80
C GLU A 134 -5.04 -9.84 -1.07
N TRP A 135 -6.05 -9.62 -1.94
CA TRP A 135 -6.95 -10.67 -2.39
C TRP A 135 -6.35 -11.53 -3.50
N ASP A 136 -5.42 -10.97 -4.29
CA ASP A 136 -4.64 -11.69 -5.29
C ASP A 136 -3.16 -11.26 -5.24
N PRO A 137 -2.31 -11.96 -4.47
CA PRO A 137 -0.89 -11.66 -4.35
C PRO A 137 -0.09 -11.84 -5.64
N THR A 138 -0.68 -12.45 -6.68
CA THR A 138 -0.03 -12.64 -7.99
C THR A 138 -0.28 -11.46 -8.94
N ALA A 139 -1.25 -10.59 -8.62
CA ALA A 139 -1.55 -9.41 -9.41
C ALA A 139 -0.42 -8.38 -9.33
N THR A 140 -0.17 -7.72 -10.45
CA THR A 140 0.84 -6.66 -10.57
C THR A 140 0.31 -5.28 -10.14
N GLY A 141 -0.99 -5.17 -9.85
CA GLY A 141 -1.64 -3.97 -9.32
C GLY A 141 -3.11 -4.19 -8.97
N ASP A 142 -3.73 -3.21 -8.31
CA ASP A 142 -5.07 -3.36 -7.73
C ASP A 142 -6.17 -3.58 -8.77
N LEU A 143 -6.08 -2.95 -9.95
CA LEU A 143 -7.08 -3.17 -11.01
C LEU A 143 -7.03 -4.60 -11.56
N GLU A 144 -5.83 -5.19 -11.63
CA GLU A 144 -5.67 -6.59 -12.02
C GLU A 144 -6.20 -7.52 -10.93
N ALA A 145 -5.93 -7.23 -9.66
CA ALA A 145 -6.48 -7.99 -8.54
C ALA A 145 -8.02 -7.91 -8.49
N LEU A 146 -8.58 -6.72 -8.71
CA LEU A 146 -10.02 -6.52 -8.82
C LEU A 146 -10.62 -7.38 -9.93
N LYS A 147 -9.98 -7.41 -11.10
CA LYS A 147 -10.42 -8.21 -12.24
C LYS A 147 -10.32 -9.72 -11.96
N SER A 148 -9.23 -10.15 -11.33
CA SER A 148 -8.99 -11.57 -11.04
C SER A 148 -10.00 -12.13 -10.03
N VAL A 149 -10.35 -11.33 -9.02
CA VAL A 149 -11.13 -11.80 -7.87
C VAL A 149 -12.61 -11.43 -7.95
N PHE A 150 -12.95 -10.25 -8.46
CA PHE A 150 -14.30 -9.69 -8.32
C PHE A 150 -15.07 -9.53 -9.63
N ASP A 151 -14.44 -9.57 -10.80
CA ASP A 151 -15.11 -9.63 -12.11
C ASP A 151 -15.54 -11.08 -12.41
N THR A 152 -16.62 -11.47 -11.75
CA THR A 152 -17.16 -12.85 -11.74
C THR A 152 -17.81 -13.26 -13.05
N ASN A 153 -18.28 -12.28 -13.82
CA ASN A 153 -18.87 -12.52 -15.14
C ASN A 153 -17.84 -12.34 -16.30
N HIS A 154 -16.61 -11.95 -15.97
CA HIS A 154 -15.46 -11.80 -16.87
C HIS A 154 -15.67 -10.80 -18.01
N ASN A 155 -16.43 -9.74 -17.77
CA ASN A 155 -16.70 -8.71 -18.77
C ASN A 155 -15.67 -7.57 -18.77
N GLY A 156 -14.69 -7.61 -17.86
CA GLY A 156 -13.64 -6.60 -17.70
C GLY A 156 -14.08 -5.35 -16.93
N LEU A 157 -15.26 -5.41 -16.30
CA LEU A 157 -15.84 -4.37 -15.46
C LEU A 157 -16.07 -4.94 -14.05
N LEU A 158 -16.02 -4.06 -13.06
CA LEU A 158 -16.69 -4.28 -11.79
C LEU A 158 -18.05 -3.60 -11.90
N ASP A 159 -19.14 -4.38 -11.91
CA ASP A 159 -20.50 -3.88 -12.11
C ASP A 159 -21.58 -4.71 -11.39
N SER A 160 -22.86 -4.34 -11.55
CA SER A 160 -23.98 -5.02 -10.89
C SER A 160 -24.17 -6.50 -11.25
N GLY A 161 -23.51 -6.98 -12.28
CA GLY A 161 -23.46 -8.39 -12.64
C GLY A 161 -22.46 -9.19 -11.81
N ASP A 162 -21.70 -8.56 -10.92
CA ASP A 162 -20.73 -9.22 -10.04
C ASP A 162 -21.30 -9.55 -8.66
N ASP A 163 -20.97 -10.75 -8.16
CA ASP A 163 -21.53 -11.32 -6.93
C ASP A 163 -21.39 -10.37 -5.71
N ARG A 164 -20.25 -9.68 -5.61
CA ARG A 164 -19.91 -8.81 -4.46
C ARG A 164 -20.07 -7.33 -4.76
N TRP A 165 -20.66 -6.95 -5.89
CA TRP A 165 -20.85 -5.54 -6.29
C TRP A 165 -21.40 -4.65 -5.18
N SER A 166 -22.41 -5.14 -4.45
CA SER A 166 -23.09 -4.35 -3.42
C SER A 166 -22.24 -4.02 -2.19
N GLU A 167 -21.16 -4.77 -1.98
CA GLU A 167 -20.19 -4.58 -0.89
C GLU A 167 -19.20 -3.45 -1.20
N PHE A 168 -19.01 -3.12 -2.48
CA PHE A 168 -18.15 -2.01 -2.86
C PHE A 168 -18.77 -0.66 -2.52
N LYS A 169 -17.95 0.19 -1.91
CA LYS A 169 -18.23 1.56 -1.50
C LYS A 169 -17.12 2.48 -1.98
N VAL A 170 -17.33 3.78 -1.81
CA VAL A 170 -16.30 4.79 -1.99
C VAL A 170 -16.20 5.59 -0.70
N MET A 171 -14.99 5.69 -0.16
CA MET A 171 -14.71 6.64 0.90
C MET A 171 -14.62 8.04 0.31
N VAL A 172 -15.54 8.92 0.72
CA VAL A 172 -15.60 10.34 0.33
C VAL A 172 -15.65 11.16 1.60
N ASP A 173 -14.69 12.07 1.80
CA ASP A 173 -14.63 12.96 2.95
C ASP A 173 -14.79 12.24 4.32
N GLY A 174 -14.25 11.02 4.43
CA GLY A 174 -14.32 10.20 5.65
C GLY A 174 -15.62 9.43 5.85
N GLN A 175 -16.49 9.37 4.83
CA GLN A 175 -17.73 8.57 4.84
C GLN A 175 -17.73 7.51 3.74
N LEU A 176 -18.17 6.29 4.07
CA LEU A 176 -18.43 5.27 3.05
C LEU A 176 -19.78 5.53 2.37
N VAL A 177 -19.73 5.70 1.06
CA VAL A 177 -20.88 5.94 0.20
C VAL A 177 -21.02 4.80 -0.79
N SER A 178 -22.24 4.33 -1.05
CA SER A 178 -22.44 3.26 -2.04
C SER A 178 -22.18 3.74 -3.46
N LEU A 179 -21.71 2.84 -4.34
CA LEU A 179 -21.51 3.14 -5.76
C LEU A 179 -22.81 3.63 -6.42
N ALA A 180 -23.94 3.00 -6.09
CA ALA A 180 -25.26 3.40 -6.57
C ALA A 180 -25.66 4.83 -6.12
N SER A 181 -25.36 5.21 -4.88
CA SER A 181 -25.63 6.57 -4.39
C SER A 181 -24.78 7.64 -5.08
N LEU A 182 -23.58 7.27 -5.56
CA LEU A 182 -22.73 8.12 -6.38
C LEU A 182 -23.08 8.08 -7.88
N GLY A 183 -24.12 7.33 -8.24
CA GLY A 183 -24.54 7.13 -9.62
C GLY A 183 -23.50 6.40 -10.46
N ILE A 184 -22.66 5.54 -9.86
CA ILE A 184 -21.65 4.74 -10.56
C ILE A 184 -22.30 3.42 -10.99
N ALA A 185 -22.27 3.14 -12.29
CA ALA A 185 -22.85 1.95 -12.91
C ALA A 185 -21.84 0.82 -13.12
N SER A 186 -20.59 1.16 -13.46
CA SER A 186 -19.51 0.18 -13.65
C SER A 186 -18.15 0.83 -13.49
N ILE A 187 -17.12 0.07 -13.13
CA ILE A 187 -15.72 0.50 -13.09
C ILE A 187 -14.92 -0.40 -14.03
N GLY A 188 -14.24 0.17 -15.02
CA GLY A 188 -13.36 -0.59 -15.91
C GLY A 188 -12.12 -1.08 -15.18
N LEU A 189 -11.76 -2.34 -15.39
CA LEU A 189 -10.64 -2.99 -14.69
C LEU A 189 -9.42 -3.21 -15.59
N THR A 190 -9.46 -2.69 -16.81
CA THR A 190 -8.31 -2.74 -17.73
C THR A 190 -7.60 -1.39 -17.71
N PRO A 191 -6.39 -1.30 -17.11
CA PRO A 191 -5.64 -0.06 -17.05
C PRO A 191 -5.17 0.38 -18.44
N THR A 192 -5.10 1.68 -18.62
CA THR A 192 -4.60 2.39 -19.79
C THR A 192 -3.69 3.55 -19.34
N GLY A 193 -2.81 4.00 -20.24
CA GLY A 193 -1.88 5.09 -19.99
C GLY A 193 -0.60 4.68 -19.25
N SER A 194 0.34 5.62 -19.12
CA SER A 194 1.68 5.39 -18.56
C SER A 194 1.79 5.66 -17.05
N GLY A 195 0.68 5.97 -16.37
CA GLY A 195 0.70 6.37 -14.97
C GLY A 195 1.32 7.78 -14.74
N GLN A 196 1.55 8.12 -13.48
CA GLN A 196 2.16 9.39 -13.05
C GLN A 196 2.94 9.20 -11.75
N SER A 197 4.20 9.63 -11.67
CA SER A 197 4.98 9.60 -10.41
C SER A 197 5.04 10.96 -9.73
N PHE A 198 5.13 10.95 -8.41
CA PHE A 198 5.23 12.12 -7.54
C PHE A 198 6.59 12.14 -6.82
N THR A 199 7.00 13.31 -6.35
CA THR A 199 8.33 13.55 -5.76
C THR A 199 8.53 12.88 -4.40
N ASP A 200 7.45 12.51 -3.71
CA ASP A 200 7.49 11.79 -2.44
C ASP A 200 7.57 10.27 -2.61
N GLY A 201 7.73 9.79 -3.84
CA GLY A 201 7.79 8.37 -4.18
C GLY A 201 6.43 7.75 -4.48
N SER A 202 5.32 8.43 -4.23
CA SER A 202 4.00 7.93 -4.67
C SER A 202 3.89 7.95 -6.20
N ALA A 203 3.06 7.09 -6.79
CA ALA A 203 2.83 7.05 -8.23
C ALA A 203 1.48 6.44 -8.59
N ILE A 204 0.77 6.94 -9.60
CA ILE A 204 -0.34 6.23 -10.25
C ILE A 204 0.26 5.22 -11.23
N THR A 205 -0.09 3.95 -11.16
CA THR A 205 0.46 2.86 -12.03
C THR A 205 -0.32 2.66 -13.32
N GLY A 206 -1.56 3.11 -13.38
CA GLY A 206 -2.42 3.01 -14.55
C GLY A 206 -3.77 3.68 -14.30
N THR A 207 -4.50 3.95 -15.38
CA THR A 207 -5.81 4.60 -15.32
C THR A 207 -6.89 3.82 -16.05
N ALA A 208 -8.09 3.73 -15.49
CA ALA A 208 -9.24 3.09 -16.15
C ALA A 208 -10.52 3.91 -16.00
N GLN A 209 -11.54 3.58 -16.80
CA GLN A 209 -12.78 4.34 -16.88
C GLN A 209 -13.93 3.64 -16.11
N PHE A 210 -14.56 4.31 -15.16
CA PHE A 210 -15.93 4.06 -14.69
C PHE A 210 -17.07 4.77 -15.48
N THR A 211 -18.26 4.17 -15.51
CA THR A 211 -19.47 4.73 -16.15
C THR A 211 -20.44 5.20 -15.09
N ARG A 212 -21.10 6.34 -15.32
CA ARG A 212 -22.21 6.79 -14.46
C ARG A 212 -23.56 6.38 -15.03
N THR A 213 -24.57 6.30 -14.17
CA THR A 213 -25.95 5.98 -14.54
C THR A 213 -26.61 7.05 -15.41
N ASP A 214 -26.08 8.28 -15.42
CA ASP A 214 -26.60 9.40 -16.23
C ASP A 214 -25.98 9.54 -17.63
N GLY A 215 -24.98 8.70 -17.97
CA GLY A 215 -24.36 8.63 -19.30
C GLY A 215 -23.17 9.55 -19.47
#